data_AF-A0A7S3EXA0-F1
#
_entry.id   AF-A0A7S3EXA0-F1
#
_cell.length_a   1.000
_cell.length_b   1.000
_cell.length_c   1.000
_cell.angle_alpha   90.00
_cell.angle_beta   90.00
_cell.angle_gamma   90.00
#
_symmetry.space_group_name_H-M   'P 1'
#
loop_
_entity.id
_entity.type
_entity.pdbx_description
1 polymer ?
#
loop_
_entity_poly.entity_id
_entity_poly.type
_entity_poly.pdbx_seq_one_letter_code
_entity_poly.pdbx_strand_id
1 'polypeptide(L)'
;STRPMIFSTRRTLSTLPYRIRVPLAKLQAAKALPREAPRPGALGDGEALEGTAAAPDYVRMALTSRVYDHLSATPLVHAGGLSERLHSIVHLKREDLNPSYT
;
A
#
# COMPACT_ATOMS: atom_id res chain seq x y z
N SER A 1 17.83 -19.48 -52.50
CA SER A 1 17.97 -18.11 -51.97
C SER A 1 16.80 -17.85 -51.04
N THR A 2 17.00 -17.99 -49.74
CA THR A 2 15.91 -17.90 -48.75
C THR A 2 16.47 -17.26 -47.48
N ARG A 3 16.17 -15.97 -47.26
CA ARG A 3 16.56 -15.25 -46.04
C ARG A 3 15.60 -15.64 -44.90
N PRO A 4 16.08 -15.95 -43.67
CA PRO A 4 15.18 -16.10 -42.55
C PRO A 4 14.72 -14.71 -42.08
N MET A 5 13.40 -14.50 -42.07
CA MET A 5 12.74 -13.33 -41.49
C MET A 5 12.78 -13.47 -39.96
N ILE A 6 13.66 -12.72 -39.30
CA ILE A 6 13.70 -12.65 -37.84
C ILE A 6 12.56 -11.72 -37.39
N PHE A 7 11.47 -12.29 -36.90
CA PHE A 7 10.42 -11.53 -36.22
C PHE A 7 10.94 -11.01 -34.87
N SER A 8 11.36 -9.74 -34.84
CA SER A 8 11.64 -9.03 -33.60
C SER A 8 10.32 -8.55 -32.97
N THR A 9 9.71 -9.38 -32.13
CA THR A 9 8.58 -8.95 -31.31
C THR A 9 9.08 -8.05 -30.18
N ARG A 10 9.15 -6.73 -30.41
CA ARG A 10 9.25 -5.76 -29.32
C ARG A 10 7.92 -5.72 -28.59
N ARG A 11 7.80 -6.44 -27.47
CA ARG A 11 6.69 -6.23 -26.52
C ARG A 11 6.81 -4.83 -25.93
N THR A 12 5.95 -3.91 -26.37
CA THR A 12 5.84 -2.56 -25.80
C THR A 12 4.88 -2.61 -24.62
N LEU A 13 5.40 -2.88 -23.42
CA LEU A 13 4.65 -2.80 -22.17
C LEU A 13 4.94 -1.46 -21.48
N SER A 14 4.19 -0.41 -21.84
CA SER A 14 3.76 0.70 -20.97
C SER A 14 3.10 1.79 -21.81
N THR A 15 1.85 2.15 -21.51
CA THR A 15 1.12 3.27 -22.14
C THR A 15 1.48 4.65 -21.56
N LEU A 16 2.58 4.75 -20.80
CA LEU A 16 3.06 6.02 -20.28
C LEU A 16 3.82 6.79 -21.37
N PRO A 17 3.64 8.13 -21.47
CA PRO A 17 4.25 8.96 -22.50
C PRO A 17 5.78 9.08 -22.37
N TYR A 18 6.39 8.49 -21.33
CA TYR A 18 7.83 8.48 -21.12
C TYR A 18 8.30 7.13 -20.58
N ARG A 19 9.54 6.76 -20.95
CA ARG A 19 10.19 5.52 -20.53
C ARG A 19 11.16 5.86 -19.39
N ILE A 20 10.80 5.54 -18.15
CA ILE A 20 11.70 5.67 -17.01
C ILE A 20 12.82 4.64 -17.18
N ARG A 21 13.93 5.03 -17.82
CA ARG A 21 15.15 4.24 -17.81
C ARG A 21 15.99 4.66 -16.62
N VAL A 22 15.83 3.95 -15.50
CA VAL A 22 16.82 4.03 -14.44
C VAL A 22 18.12 3.39 -14.97
N PRO A 23 19.27 4.10 -14.97
CA PRO A 23 20.55 3.51 -15.36
C PRO A 23 20.85 2.27 -14.53
N LEU A 24 21.39 1.21 -15.15
CA LEU A 24 21.73 -0.05 -14.49
C LEU A 24 22.61 0.17 -13.25
N ALA A 25 23.54 1.13 -13.31
CA ALA A 25 24.39 1.51 -12.18
C ALA A 25 23.60 1.97 -10.95
N LYS A 26 22.49 2.70 -11.13
CA LYS A 26 21.63 3.13 -10.01
C LYS A 26 20.85 1.95 -9.42
N LEU A 27 20.42 1.00 -10.25
CA LEU A 27 19.77 -0.22 -9.78
C LEU A 27 20.75 -1.13 -9.03
N GLN A 28 21.98 -1.23 -9.51
CA GLN A 28 23.06 -1.97 -8.85
C GLN A 28 23.43 -1.34 -7.51
N ALA A 29 23.57 -0.01 -7.46
CA ALA A 29 23.83 0.71 -6.21
C ALA A 29 22.68 0.54 -5.20
N ALA A 30 21.42 0.61 -5.64
CA ALA A 30 20.26 0.39 -4.76
C ALA A 30 20.22 -1.05 -4.22
N LYS A 31 20.62 -2.04 -5.02
CA LYS A 31 20.71 -3.43 -4.60
C LYS A 31 21.93 -3.71 -3.69
N ALA A 32 22.99 -2.91 -3.82
CA ALA A 32 24.21 -3.02 -3.03
C ALA A 32 24.14 -2.30 -1.68
N LEU A 33 23.09 -1.48 -1.44
CA LEU A 33 22.82 -0.95 -0.12
C LEU A 33 22.63 -2.13 0.85
N PRO A 34 23.23 -2.08 2.05
CA PRO A 34 22.96 -3.08 3.06
C PRO A 34 21.45 -3.10 3.28
N ARG A 35 20.84 -4.27 3.07
CA ARG A 35 19.44 -4.50 3.42
C ARG A 35 19.33 -4.08 4.87
N GLU A 36 18.48 -3.10 5.14
CA GLU A 36 18.26 -2.61 6.48
C GLU A 36 18.03 -3.82 7.40
N ALA A 37 18.78 -3.88 8.51
CA ALA A 37 18.66 -4.98 9.45
C ALA A 37 17.17 -5.14 9.80
N PRO A 38 16.65 -6.37 9.94
CA PRO A 38 15.27 -6.57 10.37
C PRO A 38 15.08 -5.79 11.66
N ARG A 39 14.36 -4.67 11.59
CA ARG A 39 14.03 -3.90 12.78
C ARG A 39 13.13 -4.81 13.62
N PRO A 40 13.30 -4.85 14.95
CA PRO A 40 12.32 -5.51 15.79
C PRO A 40 10.97 -4.85 15.49
N GLY A 41 9.96 -5.68 15.23
CA GLY A 41 8.65 -5.22 14.78
C GLY A 41 8.15 -4.08 15.69
N ALA A 42 8.05 -2.87 15.14
CA ALA A 42 7.59 -1.70 15.86
C ALA A 42 6.08 -1.54 15.62
N LEU A 43 5.36 -1.04 16.62
CA LEU A 43 3.91 -0.80 16.53
C LEU A 43 3.56 -0.01 15.26
N GLY A 44 3.05 -0.71 14.24
CA GLY A 44 2.73 -0.15 12.92
C GLY A 44 3.38 -0.83 11.70
N ASP A 45 4.35 -1.73 11.87
CA ASP A 45 4.95 -2.49 10.75
C ASP A 45 4.27 -3.84 10.47
N GLY A 46 3.25 -4.19 11.24
CA GLY A 46 2.44 -5.40 11.05
C GLY A 46 3.12 -6.70 11.50
N GLU A 47 4.44 -6.72 11.62
CA GLU A 47 5.24 -7.91 11.95
C GLU A 47 5.25 -8.22 13.46
N ALA A 48 4.99 -7.24 14.33
CA ALA A 48 4.83 -7.44 15.79
C ALA A 48 3.38 -7.68 16.24
N LEU A 49 2.45 -7.96 15.32
CA LEU A 49 1.04 -8.16 15.67
C LEU A 49 0.66 -9.63 15.88
N GLU A 50 1.59 -10.57 15.65
CA GLU A 50 1.41 -11.96 16.06
C GLU A 50 1.49 -12.02 17.59
N GLY A 51 0.32 -12.01 18.22
CA GLY A 51 0.21 -12.20 19.66
C GLY A 51 0.91 -13.50 20.06
N THR A 52 1.68 -13.47 21.15
CA THR A 52 2.06 -14.70 21.85
C THR A 52 0.79 -15.53 22.11
N ALA A 53 0.86 -16.85 22.25
CA ALA A 53 -0.33 -17.69 22.47
C ALA A 53 -1.23 -17.26 23.65
N ALA A 54 -0.73 -16.42 24.56
CA ALA A 54 -1.46 -15.82 25.68
C ALA A 54 -2.15 -14.47 25.37
N ALA A 55 -1.87 -13.85 24.22
CA ALA A 55 -2.43 -12.57 23.80
C ALA A 55 -3.41 -12.75 22.63
N PRO A 56 -4.51 -11.97 22.58
CA PRO A 56 -5.47 -12.03 21.49
C PRO A 56 -4.82 -11.60 20.16
N ASP A 57 -4.98 -12.46 19.15
CA ASP A 57 -4.56 -12.22 17.77
C ASP A 57 -5.53 -11.24 17.08
N TYR A 58 -5.30 -9.95 17.29
CA TYR A 58 -6.15 -8.89 16.76
C TYR A 58 -6.15 -8.80 15.23
N VAL A 59 -5.08 -9.23 14.55
CA VAL A 59 -5.03 -9.23 13.08
C VAL A 59 -6.01 -10.25 12.54
N ARG A 60 -5.95 -11.49 13.02
CA ARG A 60 -6.91 -12.51 12.62
C ARG A 60 -8.33 -12.14 13.03
N MET A 61 -8.52 -11.60 14.24
CA MET A 61 -9.85 -11.14 14.69
C MET A 61 -10.41 -10.02 13.81
N ALA A 62 -9.59 -9.04 13.41
CA ALA A 62 -10.01 -7.95 12.54
C ALA A 62 -10.39 -8.45 11.14
N LEU A 63 -9.59 -9.35 10.56
CA LEU A 63 -9.81 -9.89 9.20
C LEU A 63 -10.98 -10.88 9.13
N THR A 64 -11.26 -11.61 10.23
CA THR A 64 -12.36 -12.59 10.31
C THR A 64 -13.66 -11.99 10.86
N SER A 65 -13.66 -10.70 11.18
CA SER A 65 -14.80 -10.04 11.80
C SER A 65 -16.00 -9.96 10.86
N ARG A 66 -17.20 -10.10 11.44
CA ARG A 66 -18.50 -10.01 10.75
C ARG A 66 -19.13 -8.62 10.79
N VAL A 67 -18.33 -7.58 11.07
CA VAL A 67 -18.84 -6.19 11.17
C VAL A 67 -19.62 -5.77 9.93
N TYR A 68 -19.23 -6.24 8.75
CA TYR A 68 -19.87 -5.90 7.49
C TYR A 68 -21.23 -6.57 7.24
N ASP A 69 -21.64 -7.52 8.09
CA ASP A 69 -23.01 -8.07 8.06
C ASP A 69 -24.03 -7.02 8.54
N HIS A 70 -23.59 -6.00 9.29
CA HIS A 70 -24.44 -4.99 9.92
C HIS A 70 -24.07 -3.55 9.58
N LEU A 71 -22.79 -3.29 9.30
CA LEU A 71 -22.28 -1.94 9.01
C LEU A 71 -21.67 -1.86 7.62
N SER A 72 -21.78 -0.71 6.98
CA SER A 72 -21.11 -0.44 5.71
C SER A 72 -19.81 0.32 5.94
N ALA A 73 -18.88 0.26 4.99
CA ALA A 73 -17.66 1.05 5.07
C ALA A 73 -17.99 2.55 4.96
N THR A 74 -17.72 3.31 6.02
CA THR A 74 -17.93 4.76 6.03
C THR A 74 -16.93 5.51 5.15
N PRO A 75 -17.31 6.66 4.57
CA PRO A 75 -16.44 7.35 3.62
C PRO A 75 -15.22 7.96 4.31
N LEU A 76 -14.12 8.00 3.56
CA LEU A 76 -12.91 8.75 3.89
C LEU A 76 -12.93 10.06 3.09
N VAL A 77 -13.09 11.19 3.77
CA VAL A 77 -13.30 12.50 3.14
C VAL A 77 -12.07 13.38 3.30
N HIS A 78 -11.60 13.99 2.21
CA HIS A 78 -10.51 14.96 2.28
C HIS A 78 -10.98 16.28 2.90
N ALA A 79 -10.29 16.74 3.94
CA ALA A 79 -10.61 17.98 4.64
C ALA A 79 -9.74 19.13 4.09
N GLY A 80 -10.17 19.74 2.98
CA GLY A 80 -9.39 20.77 2.27
C GLY A 80 -8.94 21.94 3.14
N GLY A 81 -9.87 22.61 3.83
CA GLY A 81 -9.52 23.78 4.66
C GLY A 81 -8.61 23.43 5.85
N LEU A 82 -8.69 22.21 6.39
CA LEU A 82 -7.82 21.77 7.48
C LEU A 82 -6.44 21.36 6.94
N SER A 83 -6.42 20.76 5.76
CA SER A 83 -5.21 20.38 5.04
C SER A 83 -4.38 21.60 4.65
N GLU A 84 -5.04 22.66 4.17
CA GLU A 84 -4.39 23.94 3.85
C GLU A 84 -3.79 24.61 5.09
N ARG A 85 -4.53 24.64 6.20
CA ARG A 85 -4.09 25.25 7.46
C ARG A 85 -2.93 24.50 8.12
N LEU A 86 -2.89 23.19 8.00
CA LEU A 86 -1.85 22.34 8.60
C LEU A 86 -0.73 21.98 7.62
N HIS A 87 -0.79 22.47 6.38
CA HIS A 87 0.14 22.12 5.30
C HIS A 87 0.39 20.60 5.19
N SER A 88 -0.66 19.80 5.38
CA SER A 88 -0.62 18.33 5.36
C SER A 88 -1.90 17.78 4.74
N ILE A 89 -1.87 16.55 4.22
CA ILE A 89 -3.06 15.95 3.61
C ILE A 89 -3.88 15.28 4.70
N VAL A 90 -4.97 15.93 5.11
CA VAL A 90 -5.84 15.44 6.18
C VAL A 90 -7.10 14.83 5.60
N HIS A 91 -7.38 13.60 6.03
CA HIS A 91 -8.60 12.88 5.71
C HIS A 91 -9.38 12.55 6.98
N LEU A 92 -10.70 12.56 6.87
CA LEU A 92 -11.64 12.26 7.95
C LEU A 92 -12.40 10.98 7.63
N LYS A 93 -12.32 9.99 8.52
CA LYS A 93 -13.14 8.78 8.46
C LYS A 93 -14.48 9.08 9.14
N ARG A 94 -15.57 9.07 8.37
CA ARG A 94 -16.90 9.54 8.80
C ARG A 94 -17.70 8.45 9.55
N GLU A 95 -17.20 7.99 10.69
CA GLU A 95 -17.89 6.98 11.51
C GLU A 95 -19.21 7.47 12.14
N ASP A 96 -19.41 8.79 12.16
CA ASP A 96 -20.66 9.44 12.55
C ASP A 96 -21.85 9.07 11.65
N LEU A 97 -21.58 8.63 10.42
CA LEU A 97 -22.62 8.21 9.47
C LEU A 97 -23.11 6.77 9.71
N ASN A 98 -22.63 6.09 10.76
CA ASN A 98 -23.13 4.77 11.10
C ASN A 98 -24.58 4.85 11.63
N PRO A 99 -25.44 3.88 11.26
CA PRO A 99 -26.88 3.90 11.55
C PRO A 99 -27.21 3.84 13.05
N SER A 100 -26.26 3.49 13.92
CA SER A 100 -26.44 3.47 15.38
C SER A 100 -26.52 4.86 16.02
N TYR A 101 -26.23 5.93 15.29
CA TYR A 101 -26.18 7.30 15.80
C TYR A 101 -27.41 8.15 15.42
N THR A 102 -28.41 7.55 14.76
CA THR A 102 -29.70 8.16 14.39
C THR A 102 -30.86 7.44 15.04
#